data_AF-A0A5K1BQZ7-F1
#
_entry.id   AF-A0A5K1BQZ7-F1
#
_cell.length_a   1.000
_cell.length_b   1.000
_cell.length_c   1.000
_cell.angle_alpha   90.00
_cell.angle_beta   90.00
_cell.angle_gamma   90.00
#
_symmetry.space_group_name_H-M   'P 1'
#
loop_
_entity.id
_entity.type
_entity.pdbx_description
1 polymer ?
#
loop_
_entity_poly.entity_id
_entity_poly.type
_entity_poly.pdbx_seq_one_letter_code
_entity_poly.pdbx_strand_id
1 'polypeptide(L)' 'SGRFGKLNKRVTFPETLDLGPYMSEAGESTDIYKLYAVVVHIDMLNASFFGHYICYTKDIQGTWYRIDDCK' A
#
# COMPACT_ATOMS: atom_id res chain seq x y z
N SER A 1 -7.89 8.60 23.47
CA SER A 1 -8.07 7.81 22.23
C SER A 1 -8.55 8.75 21.14
N GLY A 2 -7.96 8.72 19.95
CA GLY A 2 -8.45 9.51 18.82
C GLY A 2 -9.93 9.20 18.57
N ARG A 3 -10.72 10.22 18.22
CA ARG A 3 -12.18 10.14 18.01
C ARG A 3 -12.58 9.12 16.92
N PHE A 4 -11.62 8.64 16.13
CA PHE A 4 -11.77 7.68 15.05
C PHE A 4 -10.74 6.55 15.20
N GLY A 5 -11.20 5.30 15.31
CA GLY A 5 -10.33 4.12 15.35
C GLY A 5 -9.69 3.82 13.99
N LYS A 6 -8.58 3.09 13.98
CA LYS A 6 -7.96 2.65 12.72
C LYS A 6 -8.88 1.65 11.99
N LEU A 7 -9.00 1.82 10.67
CA LEU A 7 -9.74 0.89 9.83
C LEU A 7 -8.89 -0.36 9.57
N ASN A 8 -9.13 -1.42 10.35
CA ASN A 8 -8.42 -2.70 10.23
C ASN A 8 -9.16 -3.71 9.31
N LYS A 9 -9.97 -3.22 8.36
CA LYS A 9 -10.63 -4.09 7.39
C LYS A 9 -9.60 -4.66 6.42
N ARG A 10 -9.75 -5.94 6.07
CA ARG A 10 -8.93 -6.58 5.05
C ARG A 10 -9.16 -5.88 3.71
N VAL A 11 -8.09 -5.38 3.11
CA VAL A 11 -8.08 -4.86 1.73
C VAL A 11 -7.14 -5.75 0.92
N THR A 12 -7.61 -6.17 -0.25
CA THR A 12 -6.80 -6.88 -1.24
C THR A 12 -6.46 -5.92 -2.36
N PHE A 13 -5.22 -5.91 -2.81
CA PHE A 13 -4.74 -5.11 -3.92
C PHE A 13 -3.91 -5.98 -4.86
N PRO A 14 -3.99 -5.77 -6.18
CA PRO A 14 -3.23 -6.54 -7.15
C PRO A 14 -1.80 -6.01 -7.28
N GLU A 15 -0.90 -6.84 -7.81
CA GLU A 15 0.44 -6.38 -8.21
C GLU A 15 0.38 -5.55 -9.51
N THR A 16 -0.57 -5.84 -10.39
CA THR A 16 -0.82 -5.06 -11.61
C THR A 16 -2.22 -4.48 -11.52
N LEU A 17 -2.31 -3.16 -11.55
CA LEU A 17 -3.56 -2.42 -11.44
C LEU A 17 -3.89 -1.82 -12.81
N ASP A 18 -5.04 -2.21 -13.36
CA ASP A 18 -5.63 -1.58 -14.53
C ASP A 18 -6.57 -0.45 -14.07
N LEU A 19 -6.16 0.80 -14.31
CA LEU A 19 -6.98 1.97 -14.03
C LEU A 19 -7.89 2.36 -15.19
N GLY A 20 -7.71 1.79 -16.38
CA GLY A 20 -8.46 2.14 -17.60
C GLY A 20 -9.98 2.20 -17.42
N PRO A 21 -10.63 1.21 -16.75
CA PRO A 21 -12.07 1.24 -16.51
C PRO A 21 -12.58 2.42 -15.66
N TYR A 22 -11.69 3.14 -14.98
CA TYR A 22 -12.00 4.23 -14.06
C TYR A 22 -11.62 5.62 -14.63
N MET A 23 -11.04 5.69 -15.83
CA MET A 23 -10.64 6.93 -16.48
C MET A 23 -11.79 7.53 -17.29
N SER A 24 -11.89 8.86 -17.35
CA SER A 24 -12.94 9.57 -18.09
C SER A 24 -12.76 9.50 -19.61
N GLU A 25 -11.51 9.42 -20.05
CA GLU A 25 -11.14 9.21 -21.44
C GLU A 25 -10.57 7.79 -21.56
N ALA A 26 -10.89 7.12 -22.66
CA ALA A 26 -10.29 5.83 -22.95
C ALA A 26 -8.79 6.04 -23.18
N GLY A 27 -7.99 5.72 -22.17
CA GLY A 27 -6.54 5.77 -22.27
C GLY A 27 -6.04 4.76 -23.29
N GLU A 28 -5.16 5.21 -24.18
CA GLU A 28 -4.42 4.37 -25.12
C GLU A 28 -3.48 3.44 -24.32
N SER A 29 -3.98 2.35 -23.73
CA SER A 29 -3.20 1.28 -23.08
C SER A 29 -2.21 1.67 -21.97
N THR A 30 -2.23 2.91 -21.50
CA THR A 30 -1.19 3.51 -20.63
C THR A 30 -1.53 3.48 -19.15
N ASP A 31 -2.76 3.09 -18.79
CA ASP A 31 -3.27 3.11 -17.41
C ASP A 31 -2.99 1.83 -16.61
N ILE A 32 -1.94 1.08 -17.00
CA ILE A 32 -1.50 -0.13 -16.30
C ILE A 32 -0.34 0.20 -15.35
N TYR A 33 -0.59 0.03 -14.05
CA TYR A 33 0.37 0.33 -12.99
C TYR A 33 0.89 -0.95 -12.34
N LYS A 34 2.20 -0.99 -12.05
CA LYS A 34 2.81 -2.07 -11.27
C LYS A 34 3.06 -1.61 -9.85
N LEU A 35 2.69 -2.45 -8.87
CA LEU A 35 2.95 -2.20 -7.47
C LEU A 35 4.46 -2.18 -7.21
N TYR A 36 4.94 -0.99 -6.85
CA TYR A 36 6.35 -0.74 -6.57
C TYR A 36 6.70 -0.95 -5.09
N ALA A 37 5.85 -0.44 -4.19
CA ALA A 37 6.06 -0.51 -2.76
C ALA A 37 4.74 -0.49 -1.98
N VAL A 38 4.79 -0.93 -0.72
CA VAL A 38 3.68 -0.85 0.24
C VAL A 38 4.21 -0.22 1.53
N VAL A 39 3.63 0.90 1.94
CA VAL A 39 3.87 1.48 3.28
C VAL A 39 2.81 0.93 4.22
N VAL A 40 3.24 0.35 5.34
CA VAL A 40 2.36 -0.31 6.31
C VAL A 40 2.46 0.42 7.64
N HIS A 41 1.32 0.90 8.12
CA HIS A 41 1.18 1.37 9.49
C HIS A 41 0.78 0.21 10.40
N ILE A 42 1.73 -0.25 11.21
CA ILE A 42 1.51 -1.19 12.31
C ILE A 42 1.00 -0.38 13.49
N ASP A 43 -0.29 -0.47 13.76
CA ASP A 43 -0.87 0.14 14.95
C ASP A 43 -0.49 -0.62 16.20
N MET A 44 -0.15 0.12 17.24
CA MET A 44 -0.15 -0.39 18.61
C MET A 44 -1.51 -0.04 19.22
N LEU A 45 -2.19 -1.04 19.80
CA LEU A 45 -3.45 -0.86 20.53
C LEU A 45 -4.62 -0.24 19.71
N ASN A 46 -4.72 -0.55 18.42
CA ASN A 46 -5.73 0.02 17.49
C ASN A 46 -5.71 1.55 17.38
N ALA A 47 -4.57 2.17 17.69
CA ALA A 47 -4.41 3.61 17.57
C ALA A 47 -4.26 4.04 16.11
N SER A 48 -4.93 5.14 15.77
CA SER A 48 -4.83 5.82 14.47
C SER A 48 -3.83 6.98 14.47
N PHE A 49 -3.30 7.35 15.65
CA PHE A 49 -2.46 8.53 15.86
C PHE A 49 -1.04 8.21 16.34
N PHE A 50 -0.73 6.94 16.63
CA PHE A 50 0.61 6.46 16.91
C PHE A 50 0.74 5.00 16.49
N GLY A 51 1.97 4.57 16.22
CA GLY A 51 2.27 3.23 15.75
C GLY A 51 3.68 3.18 15.19
N HIS A 52 3.93 2.16 14.38
CA HIS A 52 5.19 1.92 13.71
C HIS A 52 5.00 1.82 12.20
N TYR A 53 5.84 2.49 11.42
CA TYR A 53 5.81 2.36 9.97
C TYR A 53 6.89 1.39 9.51
N ILE A 54 6.48 0.43 8.68
CA ILE A 54 7.42 -0.38 7.88
C ILE A 54 7.08 -0.19 6.41
N CYS A 55 7.97 -0.62 5.52
CA CYS A 55 7.60 -0.75 4.12
C CYS A 55 8.08 -2.05 3.50
N TYR A 56 7.40 -2.43 2.42
CA TYR A 56 7.85 -3.45 1.49
C TYR A 56 8.21 -2.78 0.18
N THR A 57 9.39 -3.04 -0.37
CA THR A 57 9.82 -2.50 -1.67
C THR A 57 10.26 -3.64 -2.58
N LYS A 58 10.12 -3.39 -3.89
CA LYS A 58 10.50 -4.34 -4.93
C LYS A 58 11.79 -3.87 -5.61
N ASP A 59 12.75 -4.78 -5.80
CA ASP A 59 13.92 -4.49 -6.63
C ASP A 59 13.62 -4.63 -8.13
N ILE A 60 14.61 -4.34 -8.97
CA ILE A 60 14.49 -4.44 -10.43
C ILE A 60 14.24 -5.88 -10.93
N GLN A 61 14.49 -6.90 -10.11
CA GLN A 61 14.27 -8.31 -10.41
C GLN A 61 12.91 -8.82 -9.93
N GLY A 62 12.13 -7.99 -9.22
CA GLY A 62 10.83 -8.36 -8.69
C GLY A 62 10.87 -8.93 -7.27
N THR A 63 12.04 -8.97 -6.63
CA THR A 63 12.18 -9.48 -5.26
C THR A 63 11.66 -8.45 -4.26
N TRP A 64 10.88 -8.91 -3.29
CA TRP A 64 10.33 -8.07 -2.23
C TRP A 64 11.22 -8.06 -0.99
N TYR A 65 11.47 -6.86 -0.46
CA TYR A 65 12.23 -6.65 0.76
C TYR A 65 11.34 -5.96 1.79
N ARG A 66 11.47 -6.37 3.04
CA ARG A 66 10.88 -5.69 4.19
C ARG A 66 11.90 -4.74 4.79
N ILE A 67 11.58 -3.47 4.87
CA ILE A 67 12.40 -2.45 5.53
C ILE A 67 11.69 -2.01 6.82
N ASP A 68 12.43 -2.09 7.91
CA ASP A 68 11.99 -1.82 9.27
C ASP A 68 13.20 -1.30 10.03
N ASP A 69 13.20 0.00 10.35
CA ASP A 69 14.31 0.69 11.03
C ASP A 69 14.52 0.26 12.50
N CYS A 70 13.58 -0.49 13.07
CA CYS A 70 13.73 -1.13 14.37
C CYS A 70 14.48 -2.48 14.30
N LYS A 71 14.95 -2.91 13.12
CA LYS A 71 15.66 -4.17 12.89
C LYS A 71 16.87 -4.02 11.98
#